data_AF-U6DX61-F1
#
_entry.id   AF-U6DX61-F1
#
_cell.length_a   1.000
_cell.length_b   1.000
_cell.length_c   1.000
_cell.angle_alpha   90.00
_cell.angle_beta   90.00
_cell.angle_gamma   90.00
#
_symmetry.space_group_name_H-M   'P 1'
#
loop_
_entity.id
_entity.type
_entity.pdbx_description
1 polymer ?
#
loop_
_entity_poly.entity_id
_entity_poly.type
_entity_poly.pdbx_seq_one_letter_code
_entity_poly.pdbx_strand_id
1 'polypeptide(L)'
;MIEESGNKRKTMAEKRQLFIEMRAQNFDVIRLSTYRTACKLRFVQKRCNLHLVDIWNMIEAFRDNGLNTLDHSTEISVSRLETVISSVYYQLNKRLPSTHQISVEQSISL
;
A
#
# COMPACT_ATOMS: atom_id res chain seq x y z
N MET A 1 -10.14 -21.05 -14.10
CA MET A 1 -10.88 -21.11 -12.81
C MET A 1 -10.06 -21.62 -11.62
N ILE A 2 -9.00 -22.44 -11.79
CA ILE A 2 -8.19 -22.94 -10.66
C ILE A 2 -7.15 -21.92 -10.17
N GLU A 3 -6.53 -21.14 -11.06
CA GLU A 3 -5.52 -20.12 -10.71
C GLU A 3 -6.07 -18.96 -9.86
N GLU A 4 -7.30 -18.52 -10.15
CA GLU A 4 -7.93 -17.40 -9.42
C GLU A 4 -8.17 -17.74 -7.93
N SER A 5 -8.42 -19.02 -7.63
CA SER A 5 -8.57 -19.54 -6.27
C SER A 5 -7.24 -19.65 -5.52
N GLY A 6 -6.15 -19.95 -6.25
CA GLY A 6 -4.79 -19.96 -5.70
C GLY A 6 -4.32 -18.57 -5.31
N ASN A 7 -4.60 -17.56 -6.14
CA ASN A 7 -4.20 -16.18 -5.87
C ASN A 7 -4.92 -15.61 -4.64
N LYS A 8 -6.24 -15.84 -4.51
CA LYS A 8 -7.02 -15.41 -3.33
C LYS A 8 -6.50 -16.00 -2.01
N ARG A 9 -6.05 -17.27 -2.01
CA ARG A 9 -5.45 -17.91 -0.82
C ARG A 9 -4.10 -17.30 -0.44
N LYS A 10 -3.27 -16.97 -1.44
CA LYS A 10 -1.97 -16.31 -1.23
C LYS A 10 -2.13 -14.91 -0.64
N THR A 11 -3.05 -14.10 -1.19
CA THR A 11 -3.38 -12.77 -0.66
C THR A 11 -3.87 -12.81 0.79
N MET A 12 -4.71 -13.79 1.14
CA MET A 12 -5.19 -13.95 2.52
C MET A 12 -4.07 -14.36 3.49
N ALA A 13 -3.10 -15.16 3.02
CA ALA A 13 -1.92 -15.51 3.81
C ALA A 13 -1.03 -14.29 4.05
N GLU A 14 -0.81 -13.46 3.03
CA GLU A 14 -0.04 -12.20 3.12
C GLU A 14 -0.70 -11.21 4.10
N LYS A 15 -2.01 -11.02 4.02
CA LYS A 15 -2.76 -10.19 4.97
C LYS A 15 -2.67 -10.72 6.39
N ARG A 16 -2.79 -12.03 6.58
CA ARG A 16 -2.65 -12.65 7.90
C ARG A 16 -1.23 -12.46 8.46
N GLN A 17 -0.22 -12.55 7.60
CA GLN A 17 1.18 -12.34 7.96
C GLN A 17 1.43 -10.91 8.44
N LEU A 18 0.87 -9.90 7.76
CA LEU A 18 0.95 -8.50 8.18
C LEU A 18 0.44 -8.30 9.62
N PHE A 19 -0.71 -8.89 9.96
CA PHE A 19 -1.27 -8.78 11.31
C PHE A 19 -0.44 -9.53 12.36
N ILE A 20 0.16 -10.67 12.01
CA ILE A 20 1.06 -11.42 12.89
C ILE A 20 2.32 -10.58 13.18
N GLU A 21 2.97 -10.05 12.14
CA GLU A 21 4.15 -9.19 12.28
C GLU A 21 3.85 -7.95 13.13
N MET A 22 2.70 -7.30 12.91
CA MET A 22 2.29 -6.13 13.68
C MET A 22 2.04 -6.45 15.15
N ARG A 23 1.40 -7.60 15.46
CA ARG A 23 1.18 -8.03 16.85
C ARG A 23 2.50 -8.31 17.57
N ALA A 24 3.49 -8.88 16.86
CA ALA A 24 4.81 -9.14 17.41
C ALA A 24 5.57 -7.85 17.81
N GLN A 25 5.17 -6.68 17.29
CA GLN A 25 5.77 -5.39 17.68
C GLN A 25 5.29 -4.90 19.06
N ASN A 26 4.34 -5.58 19.70
CA ASN A 26 3.81 -5.23 21.03
C ASN A 26 3.23 -3.80 21.13
N PHE A 27 2.77 -3.19 20.04
CA PHE A 27 2.19 -1.85 20.10
C PHE A 27 0.96 -1.75 21.03
N ASP A 28 0.28 -2.86 21.29
CA ASP A 28 -0.89 -2.91 22.18
C ASP A 28 -0.58 -2.62 23.65
N VAL A 29 0.70 -2.71 24.08
CA VAL A 29 1.11 -2.36 25.45
C VAL A 29 1.18 -0.84 25.68
N ILE A 30 1.21 -0.05 24.60
CA ILE A 30 1.32 1.41 24.67
C ILE A 30 0.05 1.96 25.30
N ARG A 31 0.16 2.67 26.44
CA ARG A 31 -0.98 3.24 27.17
C ARG A 31 -1.67 4.38 26.41
N LEU A 32 -0.89 5.31 25.86
CA LEU A 32 -1.43 6.47 25.13
C LEU A 32 -2.02 6.02 23.79
N SER A 33 -3.35 6.10 23.66
CA SER A 33 -4.09 5.59 22.50
C SER A 33 -3.66 6.21 21.18
N THR A 34 -3.45 7.52 21.14
CA THR A 34 -2.99 8.22 19.94
C THR A 34 -1.62 7.72 19.48
N TYR A 35 -0.69 7.51 20.42
CA TYR A 35 0.65 7.01 20.08
C TYR A 35 0.61 5.54 19.64
N ARG A 36 -0.20 4.71 20.30
CA ARG A 36 -0.44 3.32 19.88
C ARG A 36 -0.96 3.24 18.44
N THR A 37 -1.94 4.07 18.10
CA THR A 37 -2.48 4.16 16.74
C THR A 37 -1.41 4.64 15.76
N ALA A 38 -0.65 5.69 16.11
CA ALA A 38 0.43 6.20 15.27
C ALA A 38 1.51 5.14 14.99
N CYS A 39 1.92 4.36 16.00
CA CYS A 39 2.89 3.28 15.82
C CYS A 39 2.37 2.19 14.86
N LYS A 40 1.10 1.79 14.99
CA LYS A 40 0.48 0.83 14.06
C LYS A 40 0.39 1.38 12.64
N LEU A 41 -0.02 2.64 12.48
CA LEU A 41 -0.05 3.29 11.16
C LEU A 41 1.35 3.42 10.55
N ARG A 42 2.36 3.77 11.35
CA ARG A 42 3.76 3.84 10.91
C ARG A 42 4.28 2.47 10.47
N PHE A 43 3.89 1.40 11.17
CA PHE A 43 4.22 0.03 10.77
C PHE A 43 3.64 -0.30 9.39
N VAL A 44 2.34 -0.05 9.19
CA VAL A 44 1.67 -0.28 7.89
C VAL A 44 2.30 0.57 6.79
N GLN A 45 2.54 1.86 7.05
CA GLN A 45 3.19 2.78 6.11
C GLN A 45 4.58 2.28 5.67
N LYS A 46 5.35 1.71 6.60
CA LYS A 46 6.65 1.10 6.28
C LYS A 46 6.50 -0.17 5.47
N ARG A 47 5.60 -1.07 5.86
CA ARG A 47 5.40 -2.35 5.19
C ARG A 47 4.88 -2.21 3.77
N CYS A 48 4.07 -1.17 3.53
CA CYS A 48 3.58 -0.77 2.21
C CYS A 48 4.53 0.18 1.49
N ASN A 49 5.74 0.48 1.98
CA ASN A 49 6.68 1.42 1.32
C ASN A 49 6.15 2.86 1.09
N LEU A 50 4.97 3.22 1.59
CA LEU A 50 4.36 4.56 1.45
C LEU A 50 5.17 5.66 2.13
N HIS A 51 6.08 5.31 3.04
CA HIS A 51 7.00 6.23 3.66
C HIS A 51 8.07 6.78 2.70
N LEU A 52 8.24 6.16 1.53
CA LEU A 52 9.15 6.59 0.46
C LEU A 52 8.44 7.42 -0.61
N VAL A 53 7.10 7.44 -0.60
CA VAL A 53 6.29 8.16 -1.58
C VAL A 53 6.17 9.62 -1.14
N ASP A 54 6.67 10.53 -1.98
CA ASP A 54 6.52 11.97 -1.79
C ASP A 54 5.16 12.48 -2.28
N ILE A 55 4.77 13.66 -1.80
CA ILE A 55 3.49 14.29 -2.15
C ILE A 55 3.38 14.59 -3.65
N TRP A 56 4.49 14.89 -4.32
CA TRP A 56 4.51 15.17 -5.74
C TRP A 56 4.15 13.92 -6.56
N ASN A 57 4.73 12.77 -6.21
CA ASN A 57 4.41 11.48 -6.83
C ASN A 57 2.92 11.13 -6.67
N MET A 58 2.32 11.45 -5.52
CA MET A 58 0.89 11.23 -5.30
C MET A 58 0.02 12.17 -6.15
N ILE A 59 0.36 13.45 -6.22
CA ILE A 59 -0.36 14.44 -7.04
C ILE A 59 -0.34 14.05 -8.52
N GLU A 60 0.84 13.69 -9.05
CA GLU A 60 0.97 13.27 -10.44
C GLU A 60 0.21 11.97 -10.70
N ALA A 61 0.31 10.97 -9.82
CA ALA A 61 -0.45 9.73 -9.97
C ALA A 61 -1.97 9.98 -10.00
N PHE A 62 -2.48 10.89 -9.18
CA PHE A 62 -3.89 11.26 -9.18
C PHE A 62 -4.30 12.00 -10.45
N ARG A 63 -3.44 12.89 -10.95
CA ARG A 63 -3.69 13.65 -12.19
C ARG A 63 -3.68 12.74 -13.41
N ASP A 64 -2.66 11.89 -13.54
CA ASP A 64 -2.49 10.97 -14.67
C ASP A 64 -3.62 9.93 -14.76
N ASN A 65 -4.20 9.56 -13.61
CA ASN A 65 -5.35 8.64 -13.54
C ASN A 65 -6.71 9.37 -13.56
N GLY A 66 -6.72 10.69 -13.75
CA GLY A 66 -7.92 11.52 -13.80
C GLY A 66 -8.77 11.44 -12.53
N LEU A 67 -8.17 11.19 -11.37
CA LEU A 67 -8.87 11.14 -10.08
C LEU A 67 -9.20 12.54 -9.57
N ASN A 68 -8.40 13.55 -9.95
CA ASN A 68 -8.57 14.94 -9.53
C ASN A 68 -9.78 15.64 -10.16
N THR A 69 -10.41 15.05 -11.17
CA THR A 69 -11.59 15.59 -11.87
C THR A 69 -12.88 14.85 -11.53
N LEU A 70 -12.79 13.74 -10.79
CA LEU A 70 -13.97 13.00 -10.36
C LEU A 70 -14.69 13.73 -9.24
N ASP A 71 -15.99 13.51 -9.16
CA ASP A 71 -16.73 13.88 -7.96
C ASP A 71 -16.21 13.06 -6.75
N HIS A 72 -16.14 13.69 -5.58
CA HIS A 72 -15.58 13.08 -4.37
C HIS A 72 -16.37 11.86 -3.88
N SER A 73 -17.64 11.73 -4.27
CA SER A 73 -18.48 10.56 -3.96
C SER A 73 -18.35 9.42 -4.98
N THR A 74 -17.59 9.63 -6.06
CA THR A 74 -17.42 8.62 -7.12
C THR A 74 -16.69 7.39 -6.57
N GLU A 75 -17.33 6.23 -6.64
CA GLU A 75 -16.69 4.96 -6.31
C GLU A 75 -15.67 4.56 -7.38
N ILE A 76 -14.55 4.00 -6.94
CA ILE A 76 -13.46 3.55 -7.80
C ILE A 76 -13.43 2.02 -7.77
N SER A 77 -13.47 1.39 -8.94
CA SER A 77 -13.30 -0.06 -9.07
C SER A 77 -11.92 -0.52 -8.59
N VAL A 78 -11.82 -1.75 -8.09
CA VAL A 78 -10.55 -2.34 -7.64
C VAL A 78 -9.45 -2.26 -8.71
N SER A 79 -9.74 -2.59 -9.97
CA SER A 79 -8.76 -2.54 -11.06
C SER A 79 -8.20 -1.12 -11.29
N ARG A 80 -9.05 -0.09 -11.20
CA ARG A 80 -8.63 1.30 -11.30
C ARG A 80 -7.76 1.72 -10.12
N LEU A 81 -8.09 1.26 -8.91
CA LEU A 81 -7.25 1.48 -7.73
C LEU A 81 -5.87 0.81 -7.89
N GLU A 82 -5.83 -0.45 -8.34
CA GLU A 82 -4.58 -1.17 -8.64
C GLU A 82 -3.74 -0.43 -9.68
N THR A 83 -4.37 0.14 -10.71
CA THR A 83 -3.70 0.96 -11.74
C THR A 83 -3.05 2.21 -11.14
N VAL A 84 -3.77 2.92 -10.27
CA VAL A 84 -3.25 4.11 -9.57
C VAL A 84 -2.06 3.74 -8.70
N ILE A 85 -2.19 2.68 -7.88
CA ILE A 85 -1.12 2.19 -7.00
C ILE A 85 0.09 1.74 -7.82
N SER A 86 -0.12 1.06 -8.96
CA SER A 86 0.96 0.68 -9.88
C SER A 86 1.72 1.92 -10.36
N SER A 87 1.00 2.95 -10.80
CA SER A 87 1.62 4.21 -11.26
C SER A 87 2.51 4.82 -10.17
N VAL A 88 2.01 4.88 -8.93
CA VAL A 88 2.77 5.38 -7.77
C VAL A 88 4.10 4.64 -7.61
N TYR A 89 4.10 3.29 -7.59
CA TYR A 89 5.33 2.53 -7.36
C TYR A 89 6.25 2.48 -8.58
N TYR A 90 5.72 2.43 -9.80
CA TYR A 90 6.55 2.51 -11.01
C TYR A 90 7.29 3.84 -11.11
N GLN A 91 6.62 4.97 -10.79
CA GLN A 91 7.27 6.27 -10.78
C GLN A 91 8.27 6.40 -9.62
N LEU A 92 7.95 5.84 -8.44
CA LEU A 92 8.88 5.78 -7.32
C LEU A 92 10.15 5.01 -7.69
N ASN A 93 10.02 3.83 -8.30
CA ASN A 93 11.15 2.98 -8.71
C ASN A 93 12.11 3.67 -9.68
N LYS A 94 11.62 4.57 -10.55
CA LYS A 94 12.49 5.37 -11.43
C LYS A 94 13.40 6.33 -10.66
N ARG A 95 13.04 6.72 -9.44
CA ARG A 95 13.79 7.64 -8.58
C ARG A 95 14.67 6.93 -7.57
N LEU A 96 14.37 5.67 -7.27
CA LEU A 96 15.14 4.87 -6.32
C LEU A 96 16.40 4.28 -6.97
N PRO A 97 17.49 4.10 -6.21
CA PRO A 97 18.64 3.33 -6.67
C PRO A 97 18.25 1.91 -7.08
N SER A 98 18.99 1.31 -8.02
CA SER A 98 18.74 -0.07 -8.47
C SER A 98 18.82 -1.12 -7.36
N THR A 99 19.54 -0.82 -6.28
CA THR A 99 19.67 -1.68 -5.09
C THR A 99 18.46 -1.63 -4.15
N HIS A 100 17.54 -0.68 -4.32
CA HIS A 100 16.38 -0.44 -3.45
C HIS A 100 15.05 -0.53 -4.19
N GLN A 101 15.02 -1.21 -5.34
CA GLN A 101 13.82 -1.35 -6.14
C GLN A 101 12.73 -2.11 -5.39
N ILE A 102 11.50 -1.61 -5.49
CA ILE A 102 10.32 -2.18 -4.84
C ILE A 102 9.61 -3.10 -5.83
N SER A 103 9.19 -4.28 -5.38
CA SER A 103 8.31 -5.15 -6.16
C SER A 103 6.91 -4.54 -6.25
N VAL A 104 6.53 -4.06 -7.44
CA VAL A 104 5.22 -3.43 -7.68
C VAL A 104 4.09 -4.44 -7.52
N GLU A 105 4.25 -5.64 -8.09
CA GLU A 105 3.25 -6.72 -8.00
C GLU A 105 2.95 -7.11 -6.55
N GLN A 106 4.00 -7.29 -5.74
CA GLN A 106 3.84 -7.60 -4.32
C GLN A 106 3.23 -6.43 -3.54
N SER A 107 3.50 -5.19 -3.95
CA SER A 107 2.96 -4.01 -3.27
C SER A 107 1.47 -3.80 -3.56
N ILE A 108 0.98 -4.28 -4.70
CA ILE A 108 -0.45 -4.25 -5.07
C ILE A 108 -1.21 -5.41 -4.42
N SER A 109 -0.56 -6.55 -4.20
CA SER A 109 -1.20 -7.76 -3.64
C SER A 109 -1.42 -7.72 -2.12
N LEU A 110 -0.76 -6.79 -1.41
CA LEU A 110 -0.71 -6.69 0.05
C LEU A 110 -2.03 -6.18 0.66
#